data_AF-A0A7Y6Y9F9-F1
#
_entry.id   AF-A0A7Y6Y9F9-F1
#
_cell.length_a   1.000
_cell.length_b   1.000
_cell.length_c   1.000
_cell.angle_alpha   90.00
_cell.angle_beta   90.00
_cell.angle_gamma   90.00
#
_symmetry.space_group_name_H-M   'P 1'
#
loop_
_entity.id
_entity.type
_entity.pdbx_description
1 polymer ?
#
loop_
_entity_poly.entity_id
_entity_poly.type
_entity_poly.pdbx_seq_one_letter_code
_entity_poly.pdbx_strand_id
1 'polypeptide(L)' 'MKKQILAVSLLAASTGAFAGAHGSCGSVQIADMNWASATLIANIDRFILENAFGCEA' A
#
# COMPACT_ATOMS: atom_id res chain seq x y z
N MET A 1 -25.15 -7.16 30.14
CA MET A 1 -24.18 -8.20 29.70
C MET A 1 -24.27 -8.49 28.19
N LYS A 2 -25.39 -8.98 27.65
CA LYS A 2 -25.53 -9.28 26.19
C LYS A 2 -25.24 -8.08 25.25
N LYS A 3 -25.70 -6.88 25.60
CA LYS A 3 -25.42 -5.65 24.83
C LYS A 3 -23.93 -5.23 24.87
N GLN A 4 -23.21 -5.57 25.94
CA GLN A 4 -21.78 -5.27 26.07
C GLN A 4 -20.91 -6.26 25.30
N ILE A 5 -21.33 -7.54 25.24
CA ILE A 5 -20.68 -8.56 24.41
C ILE A 5 -20.74 -8.16 22.92
N LEU A 6 -21.90 -7.68 22.46
CA LEU A 6 -22.11 -7.19 21.09
C LEU A 6 -21.23 -5.97 20.73
N ALA A 7 -21.04 -5.05 21.68
CA ALA A 7 -20.19 -3.88 21.47
C ALA A 7 -18.70 -4.27 21.37
N VAL A 8 -18.23 -5.20 22.21
CA VAL A 8 -16.85 -5.69 22.21
C VAL A 8 -16.50 -6.43 20.91
N SER A 9 -17.43 -7.23 20.37
CA SER A 9 -17.23 -7.91 19.08
C SER A 9 -17.12 -6.95 17.89
N LEU A 10 -17.80 -5.79 17.95
CA LEU A 10 -17.73 -4.77 16.90
C LEU A 10 -16.41 -4.00 16.93
N LEU A 11 -15.88 -3.74 18.14
CA LEU A 11 -14.58 -3.10 18.36
C LEU A 11 -13.40 -4.01 18.01
N ALA A 12 -13.54 -5.34 18.16
CA ALA A 12 -12.51 -6.28 17.77
C ALA A 12 -12.41 -6.48 16.24
N ALA A 13 -13.50 -6.23 15.50
CA ALA A 13 -13.51 -6.33 14.04
C ALA A 13 -12.84 -5.15 13.33
N SER A 14 -12.71 -3.99 13.98
CA SER A 14 -12.11 -2.79 13.37
C SER A 14 -10.58 -2.80 13.40
N THR A 15 -9.94 -3.55 14.31
CA THR A 15 -8.47 -3.61 14.40
C THR A 15 -7.83 -4.48 13.31
N GLY A 16 -8.55 -5.46 12.76
CA GLY A 16 -8.08 -6.31 11.66
C GLY A 16 -8.08 -5.63 10.29
N ALA A 17 -8.87 -4.56 10.10
CA ALA A 17 -8.97 -3.85 8.82
C ALA A 17 -7.75 -2.96 8.52
N PHE A 18 -6.97 -2.57 9.54
CA PHE A 18 -5.75 -1.77 9.40
C PHE A 18 -4.48 -2.61 9.45
N ALA A 19 -4.57 -3.93 9.65
CA ALA A 19 -3.48 -4.87 9.39
C ALA A 19 -3.30 -5.09 7.87
N GLY A 20 -3.38 -3.99 7.11
CA GLY A 20 -3.20 -3.92 5.67
C GLY A 20 -1.88 -4.59 5.34
N ALA A 21 -1.99 -5.61 4.50
CA ALA A 21 -0.95 -6.55 4.16
C ALA A 21 0.39 -5.84 3.91
N HIS A 22 1.37 -6.17 4.76
CA HIS A 22 2.78 -6.12 4.40
C HIS A 22 3.06 -7.27 3.41
N GLY A 23 2.25 -7.37 2.36
CA GLY A 23 2.50 -8.28 1.25
C GLY A 23 3.78 -7.82 0.59
N SER A 24 4.70 -8.75 0.30
CA SER A 24 5.86 -8.47 -0.54
C SER A 24 5.39 -7.69 -1.76
N CYS A 25 5.97 -6.51 -2.00
CA CYS A 25 5.58 -5.72 -3.14
C CYS A 25 5.81 -6.54 -4.42
N GLY A 26 4.80 -6.59 -5.29
CA GLY A 26 4.83 -7.40 -6.51
C GLY A 26 5.34 -6.63 -7.72
N SER A 27 5.02 -7.13 -8.91
CA SER A 27 5.24 -6.40 -10.16
C SER A 27 4.26 -5.21 -10.24
N VAL A 28 4.81 -4.03 -10.49
CA VAL A 28 4.06 -2.77 -10.64
C VAL A 28 4.42 -2.13 -11.98
N GLN A 29 3.49 -1.35 -12.53
CA GLN A 29 3.70 -0.65 -13.80
C GLN A 29 3.75 0.85 -13.54
N ILE A 30 4.82 1.52 -13.98
CA ILE A 30 4.97 2.97 -13.86
C ILE A 30 4.38 3.64 -15.10
N ALA A 31 3.51 4.62 -14.89
CA ALA A 31 2.98 5.44 -15.97
C ALA A 31 3.99 6.54 -16.33
N ASP A 32 4.55 6.50 -17.54
CA ASP A 32 5.42 7.53 -18.09
C ASP A 32 4.69 8.35 -19.16
N MET A 33 4.95 9.65 -19.18
CA MET A 33 4.28 10.61 -20.05
C MET A 33 5.28 11.23 -21.04
N ASN A 34 4.79 11.92 -22.06
CA ASN A 34 5.63 12.36 -23.17
C ASN A 34 6.48 13.63 -22.93
N TRP A 35 6.48 14.20 -21.71
CA TRP A 35 7.25 15.40 -21.38
C TRP A 35 8.39 15.08 -20.41
N ALA A 36 9.52 15.77 -20.56
CA ALA A 36 10.78 15.39 -19.90
C ALA A 36 10.72 15.30 -18.37
N SER A 37 9.94 16.16 -17.70
CA SER A 37 9.81 16.08 -16.24
C SER A 37 9.02 14.84 -15.78
N ALA A 38 8.07 14.31 -16.56
CA ALA A 38 7.40 13.06 -16.22
C ALA A 38 8.37 11.88 -16.27
N THR A 39 9.20 11.79 -17.31
CA THR A 39 10.22 10.72 -17.39
C THR A 39 11.21 10.80 -16.25
N LEU A 40 11.62 12.01 -15.83
CA LEU A 40 12.46 12.18 -14.64
C LEU A 40 11.78 11.61 -13.39
N ILE A 41 10.52 11.98 -13.14
CA ILE A 41 9.77 11.50 -11.97
C ILE A 41 9.52 9.98 -12.06
N ALA A 42 9.20 9.43 -13.23
CA ALA A 42 9.02 7.99 -13.42
C ALA A 42 10.26 7.17 -13.05
N ASN A 43 11.46 7.70 -13.30
CA ASN A 43 12.71 7.06 -12.87
C ASN A 43 12.95 7.19 -11.36
N ILE A 44 12.51 8.28 -10.74
CA ILE A 44 12.54 8.44 -9.28
C ILE A 44 11.55 7.48 -8.62
N ASP A 45 10.34 7.35 -9.16
CA ASP A 45 9.33 6.40 -8.71
C ASP A 45 9.87 4.97 -8.77
N ARG A 46 10.50 4.57 -9.89
CA ARG A 46 11.18 3.26 -10.00
C ARG A 46 12.19 3.04 -8.87
N PHE A 47 13.10 4.00 -8.68
CA PHE A 47 14.14 3.89 -7.65
C PHE A 47 13.54 3.68 -6.26
N ILE A 48 12.51 4.44 -5.91
CA ILE A 48 11.83 4.33 -4.61
C ILE A 48 11.12 2.98 -4.47
N LEU A 49 10.40 2.56 -5.51
CA LEU A 49 9.66 1.30 -5.51
C LEU A 49 10.60 0.10 -5.33
N GLU A 50 11.73 0.06 -6.04
CA GLU A 50 12.73 -1.01 -5.92
C GLU A 50 13.47 -0.99 -4.57
N ASN A 51 13.90 0.18 -4.10
CA ASN A 51 14.85 0.27 -2.98
C ASN A 51 14.19 0.52 -1.62
N ALA A 52 13.04 1.20 -1.57
CA ALA A 52 12.34 1.52 -0.33
C ALA A 52 11.15 0.60 -0.08
N PHE A 53 10.50 0.11 -1.14
CA PHE A 53 9.31 -0.74 -1.03
C PHE A 53 9.53 -2.20 -1.49
N GLY A 54 10.66 -2.50 -2.13
CA GLY A 54 10.99 -3.86 -2.59
C GLY A 54 10.07 -4.37 -3.70
N CYS A 55 9.56 -3.48 -4.55
CA CYS A 55 8.71 -3.78 -5.70
C CYS A 55 9.55 -4.12 -6.93
N GLU A 56 8.94 -4.84 -7.88
CA GLU A 56 9.50 -5.03 -9.24
C GLU A 56 8.83 -4.03 -10.18
N ALA A 57 9.52 -2.93 -10.54
CA ALA A 57 8.92 -1.69 -11.09
C ALA A 57 9.45 -1.22 -12.47
#